data_AF-A0A7Y0A549-F1
#
_entry.id   AF-A0A7Y0A549-F1
#
_cell.length_a   1.000
_cell.length_b   1.000
_cell.length_c   1.000
_cell.angle_alpha   90.00
_cell.angle_beta   90.00
_cell.angle_gamma   90.00
#
_symmetry.space_group_name_H-M   'P 1'
#
loop_
_entity.id
_entity.type
_entity.pdbx_description
1 polymer ?
#
loop_
_entity_poly.entity_id
_entity_poly.type
_entity_poly.pdbx_seq_one_letter_code
_entity_poly.pdbx_strand_id
1 'polypeptide(L)'
;MKNYMQSANDYYRHFIQPRDFVEFSSGYFLSEGLFRISGETQCYWLLQIICFQEKAGGQQLMEFWNLKRTEGLEYLLQCRDSSGNALFENTFISPDFLFDEITIWKMGSYLILPTEYNEFVKLIKNDAVNHPSKKTDDLKIELN
;
A
#
# COMPACT_ATOMS: atom_id res chain seq x y z
N MET A 1 2.22 4.71 -31.75
CA MET A 1 1.64 4.14 -30.51
C MET A 1 2.73 4.18 -29.45
N LYS A 2 2.46 4.69 -28.25
CA LYS A 2 3.43 4.58 -27.14
C LYS A 2 3.54 3.09 -26.78
N ASN A 3 4.76 2.57 -26.64
CA ASN A 3 4.98 1.23 -26.10
C ASN A 3 4.89 1.33 -24.57
N TYR A 4 3.71 1.04 -24.03
CA TYR A 4 3.55 0.95 -22.59
C TYR A 4 4.15 -0.35 -22.06
N MET A 5 4.67 -0.28 -20.85
CA MET A 5 5.21 -1.44 -20.16
C MET A 5 4.06 -2.16 -19.45
N GLN A 6 4.04 -3.49 -19.46
CA GLN A 6 2.88 -4.23 -18.93
C GLN A 6 2.63 -3.94 -17.44
N SER A 7 3.54 -4.34 -16.55
CA SER A 7 3.33 -4.19 -15.10
C SER A 7 4.52 -3.48 -14.44
N ALA A 8 4.22 -2.43 -13.67
CA ALA A 8 5.21 -1.79 -12.82
C ALA A 8 5.76 -2.80 -11.79
N ASN A 9 4.89 -3.67 -11.24
CA ASN A 9 5.33 -4.67 -10.27
C ASN A 9 6.34 -5.66 -10.87
N ASP A 10 6.18 -6.05 -12.14
CA ASP A 10 7.12 -6.95 -12.82
C ASP A 10 8.45 -6.26 -13.13
N TYR A 11 8.40 -5.01 -13.61
CA TYR A 11 9.62 -4.26 -13.92
C TYR A 11 10.45 -3.98 -12.65
N TYR A 12 9.78 -3.66 -11.55
CA TYR A 12 10.40 -3.33 -10.27
C TYR A 12 10.47 -4.53 -9.31
N ARG A 13 10.34 -5.77 -9.81
CA ARG A 13 10.31 -7.00 -9.00
C ARG A 13 11.56 -7.27 -8.15
N HIS A 14 12.63 -6.52 -8.38
CA HIS A 14 13.87 -6.60 -7.62
C HIS A 14 13.75 -5.99 -6.22
N PHE A 15 12.71 -5.19 -5.95
CA PHE A 15 12.33 -4.82 -4.59
C PHE A 15 11.61 -5.98 -3.90
N ILE A 16 12.35 -6.69 -3.04
CA ILE A 16 11.89 -7.89 -2.34
C ILE A 16 11.78 -7.65 -0.83
N GLN A 17 12.63 -6.79 -0.29
CA GLN A 17 12.64 -6.46 1.14
C GLN A 17 12.52 -4.95 1.29
N PRO A 18 11.54 -4.45 2.05
CA PRO A 18 11.55 -3.06 2.46
C PRO A 18 12.69 -2.91 3.47
N ARG A 19 13.82 -2.38 3.04
CA ARG A 19 14.97 -2.12 3.92
C ARG A 19 14.63 -1.03 4.93
N ASP A 20 13.93 -0.01 4.43
CA ASP A 20 13.46 1.14 5.18
C ASP A 20 12.04 1.51 4.76
N PHE A 21 11.39 2.28 5.62
CA PHE A 21 10.11 2.93 5.35
C PHE A 21 10.31 4.44 5.27
N VAL A 22 9.81 5.04 4.20
CA VAL A 22 9.86 6.49 3.99
C VAL A 22 8.52 7.08 4.40
N GLU A 23 8.53 8.04 5.33
CA GLU A 23 7.33 8.81 5.67
C GLU A 23 6.89 9.63 4.46
N PHE A 24 5.62 9.51 4.08
CA PHE A 24 5.07 10.18 2.91
C PHE A 24 4.16 11.34 3.27
N SER A 25 3.10 11.07 4.04
CA SER A 25 2.13 12.09 4.46
C SER A 25 1.25 11.58 5.60
N SER A 26 0.94 12.44 6.58
CA SER A 26 -0.04 12.18 7.66
C SER A 26 0.15 10.83 8.38
N GLY A 27 1.40 10.43 8.63
CA GLY A 27 1.72 9.16 9.29
C GLY A 27 1.59 7.91 8.41
N TYR A 28 1.48 8.06 7.08
CA TYR A 28 1.62 6.98 6.13
C TYR A 28 3.07 6.76 5.71
N PHE A 29 3.43 5.49 5.55
CA PHE A 29 4.78 5.04 5.26
C PHE A 29 4.81 4.23 3.97
N LEU A 30 5.77 4.51 3.11
CA LEU A 30 6.00 3.79 1.86
C LEU A 30 7.20 2.86 2.02
N SER A 31 7.10 1.65 1.46
CA SER A 31 8.31 0.86 1.22
C SER A 31 9.28 1.60 0.29
N GLU A 32 10.56 1.29 0.40
CA GLU A 32 11.59 1.80 -0.51
C GLU A 32 11.18 1.60 -1.98
N GLY A 33 10.71 0.40 -2.34
CA GLY A 33 10.30 0.10 -3.70
C GLY A 33 9.19 1.00 -4.20
N LEU A 34 8.14 1.21 -3.39
CA LEU A 34 7.03 2.07 -3.77
C LEU A 34 7.42 3.56 -3.84
N PHE A 35 8.28 4.03 -2.93
CA PHE A 35 8.83 5.38 -2.98
C PHE A 35 9.63 5.62 -4.27
N ARG A 36 10.46 4.65 -4.69
CA ARG A 36 11.23 4.72 -5.94
C ARG A 36 10.32 4.77 -7.16
N ILE A 37 9.35 3.86 -7.23
CA ILE A 37 8.40 3.79 -8.35
C ILE A 37 7.61 5.08 -8.49
N SER A 38 7.09 5.61 -7.37
CA SER A 38 6.29 6.84 -7.41
C SER A 38 7.08 8.06 -7.87
N GLY A 39 8.37 8.15 -7.55
CA GLY A 39 9.27 9.18 -8.07
C GLY A 39 9.57 9.02 -9.55
N GLU A 40 9.97 7.82 -9.99
CA GLU A 40 10.36 7.54 -11.38
C GLU A 40 9.19 7.61 -12.36
N THR A 41 7.99 7.23 -11.92
CA THR A 41 6.78 7.20 -12.74
C THR A 41 5.85 8.38 -12.50
N GLN A 42 6.27 9.34 -11.65
CA GLN A 42 5.51 10.53 -11.27
C GLN A 42 4.08 10.21 -10.76
N CYS A 43 3.89 9.07 -10.10
CA CYS A 43 2.59 8.59 -9.67
C CYS A 43 2.25 8.90 -8.19
N TYR A 44 2.84 9.95 -7.60
CA TYR A 44 2.53 10.36 -6.22
C TYR A 44 1.04 10.68 -6.00
N TRP A 45 0.34 11.13 -7.04
CA TRP A 45 -1.10 11.37 -7.02
C TRP A 45 -1.89 10.10 -6.64
N LEU A 46 -1.45 8.93 -7.11
CA LEU A 46 -2.06 7.64 -6.79
C LEU A 46 -1.93 7.33 -5.30
N LEU A 47 -0.76 7.61 -4.72
CA LEU A 47 -0.51 7.39 -3.29
C LEU A 47 -1.37 8.31 -2.42
N GLN A 48 -1.54 9.57 -2.82
CA GLN A 48 -2.44 10.49 -2.14
C GLN A 48 -3.88 9.97 -2.11
N ILE A 49 -4.38 9.45 -3.25
CA ILE A 49 -5.70 8.82 -3.31
C ILE A 49 -5.76 7.65 -2.34
N ILE A 50 -4.83 6.69 -2.42
CA ILE A 50 -4.84 5.48 -1.58
C ILE A 50 -4.85 5.81 -0.07
N CYS A 51 -4.05 6.81 0.34
CA CYS A 51 -3.92 7.22 1.73
C CYS A 51 -5.18 7.91 2.29
N PHE A 52 -5.87 8.72 1.49
CA PHE A 52 -6.92 9.61 1.98
C PHE A 52 -8.33 9.28 1.47
N GLN A 53 -8.46 8.30 0.58
CA GLN A 53 -9.75 7.89 0.04
C GLN A 53 -10.63 7.29 1.15
N GLU A 54 -11.83 7.84 1.31
CA GLU A 54 -12.89 7.21 2.10
C GLU A 54 -13.39 5.95 1.39
N LYS A 55 -13.55 4.87 2.15
CA LYS A 55 -13.86 3.53 1.64
C LYS A 55 -15.16 3.03 2.24
N ALA A 56 -15.95 2.32 1.43
CA ALA A 56 -17.10 1.57 1.94
C ALA A 56 -16.58 0.50 2.92
N GLY A 57 -17.11 0.45 4.14
CA GLY A 57 -16.72 -0.59 5.12
C GLY A 57 -15.67 -0.20 6.16
N GLY A 58 -15.28 1.08 6.27
CA GLY A 58 -14.48 1.58 7.39
C GLY A 58 -12.99 1.18 7.35
N GLN A 59 -12.32 1.21 8.52
CA GLN A 59 -10.89 0.87 8.62
C GLN A 59 -10.66 -0.61 8.36
N GLN A 60 -9.94 -0.92 7.28
CA GLN A 60 -9.53 -2.27 6.91
C GLN A 60 -8.07 -2.51 7.28
N LEU A 61 -7.78 -3.71 7.78
CA LEU A 61 -6.41 -4.12 8.12
C LEU A 61 -5.54 -4.27 6.87
N MET A 62 -6.13 -4.77 5.78
CA MET A 62 -5.46 -5.04 4.53
C MET A 62 -6.33 -4.63 3.36
N GLU A 63 -5.75 -3.85 2.46
CA GLU A 63 -6.40 -3.33 1.27
C GLU A 63 -5.53 -3.58 0.05
N PHE A 64 -6.16 -4.01 -1.04
CA PHE A 64 -5.49 -4.35 -2.30
C PHE A 64 -5.90 -3.35 -3.37
N TRP A 65 -4.96 -2.49 -3.76
CA TRP A 65 -5.16 -1.46 -4.75
C TRP A 65 -4.57 -1.88 -6.08
N ASN A 66 -5.34 -1.77 -7.16
CA ASN A 66 -4.89 -2.03 -8.53
C ASN A 66 -5.29 -0.86 -9.41
N LEU A 67 -4.29 -0.20 -10.00
CA LEU A 67 -4.47 0.77 -11.07
C LEU A 67 -4.18 0.06 -12.38
N LYS A 68 -5.13 0.06 -13.32
CA LYS A 68 -5.02 -0.64 -14.60
C LYS A 68 -5.50 0.22 -15.76
N ARG A 69 -4.71 0.32 -16.82
CA ARG A 69 -5.04 1.07 -18.03
C ARG A 69 -6.21 0.38 -18.73
N THR A 70 -7.25 1.14 -19.04
CA THR A 70 -8.41 0.66 -19.81
C THR A 70 -8.20 0.94 -21.28
N GLU A 71 -7.97 2.20 -21.64
CA GLU A 71 -7.73 2.65 -23.00
C GLU A 71 -6.95 3.98 -23.01
N GLY A 72 -6.01 4.14 -23.94
CA GLY A 72 -5.32 5.42 -24.12
C GLY A 72 -4.59 5.88 -22.86
N LEU A 73 -5.09 6.95 -22.23
CA LEU A 73 -4.58 7.52 -20.97
C LEU A 73 -5.51 7.27 -19.78
N GLU A 74 -6.59 6.51 -19.98
CA GLU A 74 -7.57 6.18 -18.96
C GLU A 74 -7.14 4.96 -18.16
N TYR A 75 -7.37 5.06 -16.86
CA TYR A 75 -7.05 4.04 -15.88
C TYR A 75 -8.23 3.80 -14.96
N LEU A 76 -8.51 2.54 -14.69
CA LEU A 76 -9.40 2.10 -13.64
C LEU A 76 -8.58 1.84 -12.37
N LEU A 77 -8.92 2.51 -11.27
CA LEU A 77 -8.38 2.25 -9.95
C LEU A 77 -9.42 1.49 -9.13
N GLN A 78 -9.06 0.31 -8.64
CA GLN A 78 -9.91 -0.53 -7.80
C GLN A 78 -9.24 -0.80 -6.46
N CYS A 79 -10.02 -0.81 -5.39
CA CYS A 79 -9.63 -1.31 -4.08
C CYS A 79 -10.50 -2.49 -3.68
N ARG A 80 -9.87 -3.56 -3.18
CA ARG A 80 -10.56 -4.70 -2.59
C ARG A 80 -10.10 -4.97 -1.16
N ASP A 81 -10.96 -5.56 -0.34
CA ASP A 81 -10.58 -6.11 0.96
C ASP A 81 -9.97 -7.52 0.84
N SER A 82 -9.58 -8.11 1.98
CA SER A 82 -9.09 -9.49 2.07
C SER A 82 -10.11 -10.56 1.72
N SER A 83 -11.39 -10.22 1.68
CA SER A 83 -12.48 -11.13 1.27
C SER A 83 -12.83 -10.98 -0.22
N GLY A 84 -12.17 -10.06 -0.93
CA GLY A 84 -12.37 -9.79 -2.35
C GLY A 84 -13.50 -8.80 -2.66
N ASN A 85 -14.16 -8.23 -1.64
CA ASN A 85 -15.22 -7.24 -1.83
C ASN A 85 -14.63 -5.93 -2.34
N ALA A 86 -15.31 -5.29 -3.29
CA ALA A 86 -14.91 -3.98 -3.80
C ALA A 86 -15.22 -2.89 -2.76
N LEU A 87 -14.20 -2.15 -2.36
CA LEU A 87 -14.31 -1.03 -1.41
C LEU A 87 -14.32 0.33 -2.11
N PHE A 88 -13.73 0.39 -3.31
CA PHE A 88 -13.59 1.59 -4.12
C PHE A 88 -13.36 1.21 -5.58
N GLU A 89 -13.95 1.99 -6.48
CA GLU A 89 -13.71 1.92 -7.92
C GLU A 89 -13.88 3.32 -8.51
N ASN A 90 -12.90 3.80 -9.26
CA ASN A 90 -13.01 5.06 -9.99
C ASN A 90 -12.05 5.10 -11.18
N THR A 91 -12.36 5.93 -12.17
CA THR A 91 -11.54 6.13 -13.37
C THR A 91 -10.74 7.42 -13.27
N PHE A 92 -9.49 7.36 -13.74
CA PHE A 92 -8.53 8.47 -13.73
C PHE A 92 -7.86 8.60 -15.09
N ILE A 93 -7.40 9.81 -15.41
CA ILE A 93 -6.58 10.07 -16.59
C ILE A 93 -5.16 10.38 -16.12
N SER A 94 -4.17 9.70 -16.69
CA SER A 94 -2.76 9.96 -16.40
C SER A 94 -1.90 9.94 -17.67
N PRO A 95 -1.32 11.08 -18.07
CA PRO A 95 -0.40 11.14 -19.22
C PRO A 95 1.01 10.61 -18.90
N ASP A 96 1.37 10.60 -17.62
CA ASP A 96 2.75 10.41 -17.14
C ASP A 96 3.02 9.00 -16.61
N PHE A 97 1.97 8.23 -16.28
CA PHE A 97 2.13 6.83 -15.89
C PHE A 97 2.38 5.96 -17.13
N LEU A 98 3.59 5.37 -17.23
CA LEU A 98 4.05 4.65 -18.42
C LEU A 98 3.72 3.15 -18.42
N PHE A 99 3.23 2.63 -17.29
CA PHE A 99 2.83 1.23 -17.14
C PHE A 99 1.34 1.05 -17.42
N ASP A 100 0.97 -0.16 -17.85
CA ASP A 100 -0.43 -0.55 -17.97
C ASP A 100 -1.02 -0.90 -16.61
N GLU A 101 -0.23 -1.36 -15.66
CA GLU A 101 -0.74 -1.61 -14.31
C GLU A 101 0.29 -1.42 -13.19
N ILE A 102 -0.24 -1.15 -12.00
CA ILE A 102 0.46 -1.29 -10.72
C ILE A 102 -0.51 -1.75 -9.64
N THR A 103 -0.03 -2.68 -8.81
CA THR A 103 -0.68 -3.17 -7.62
C THR A 103 0.08 -2.69 -6.39
N ILE A 104 -0.65 -2.15 -5.42
CA ILE A 104 -0.13 -1.62 -4.15
C ILE A 104 -0.95 -2.24 -3.03
N TRP A 105 -0.27 -2.74 -1.99
CA TRP A 105 -0.95 -3.27 -0.81
C TRP A 105 -0.82 -2.28 0.33
N LYS A 106 -1.95 -1.95 0.96
CA LYS A 106 -1.99 -1.08 2.13
C LYS A 106 -2.32 -1.89 3.37
N MET A 107 -1.45 -1.83 4.36
CA MET A 107 -1.50 -2.56 5.63
C MET A 107 -1.49 -1.52 6.76
N GLY A 108 -2.68 -1.13 7.25
CA GLY A 108 -2.80 0.00 8.18
C GLY A 108 -2.27 1.30 7.56
N SER A 109 -1.17 1.82 8.10
CA SER A 109 -0.46 3.02 7.62
C SER A 109 0.69 2.72 6.64
N TYR A 110 0.99 1.45 6.36
CA TYR A 110 2.07 1.06 5.46
C TYR A 110 1.54 0.78 4.06
N LEU A 111 2.23 1.27 3.03
CA LEU A 111 1.98 0.95 1.64
C LEU A 111 3.22 0.24 1.09
N ILE A 112 3.02 -0.94 0.51
CA ILE A 112 4.08 -1.83 0.07
C ILE A 112 3.78 -2.42 -1.32
N LEU A 113 4.81 -2.95 -1.98
CA LEU A 113 4.63 -3.78 -3.16
C LEU A 113 4.25 -5.22 -2.75
N PRO A 114 3.51 -5.96 -3.60
CA PRO A 114 3.17 -7.36 -3.33
C PRO A 114 4.40 -8.25 -3.08
N THR A 115 5.50 -8.00 -3.78
CA THR A 115 6.76 -8.73 -3.65
C THR A 115 7.43 -8.54 -2.29
N GLU A 116 7.14 -7.43 -1.62
CA GLU A 116 7.72 -7.06 -0.32
C GLU A 116 6.96 -7.65 0.88
N TYR A 117 5.76 -8.19 0.66
CA TYR A 117 4.86 -8.63 1.72
C TYR A 117 5.47 -9.67 2.67
N ASN A 118 6.15 -10.69 2.13
CA ASN A 118 6.70 -11.76 2.95
C ASN A 118 7.75 -11.25 3.95
N GLU A 119 8.59 -10.31 3.53
CA GLU A 119 9.60 -9.70 4.40
C GLU A 119 8.98 -8.68 5.36
N PHE A 120 8.00 -7.89 4.89
CA PHE A 120 7.23 -7.00 5.75
C PHE A 120 6.59 -7.74 6.93
N VAL A 121 5.93 -8.87 6.68
CA VAL A 121 5.29 -9.66 7.74
C VAL A 121 6.32 -10.19 8.75
N LYS A 122 7.54 -10.53 8.32
CA LYS A 122 8.62 -10.95 9.23
C LYS A 122 9.09 -9.80 10.13
N LEU A 123 9.25 -8.60 9.55
CA LEU A 123 9.64 -7.39 10.31
C LEU A 123 8.64 -7.10 11.42
N ILE A 124 7.34 -7.02 11.09
CA ILE A 124 6.29 -6.73 12.07
C ILE A 124 6.19 -7.80 13.16
N LYS A 125 6.37 -9.08 12.81
CA LYS A 125 6.38 -10.17 13.80
C LYS A 125 7.57 -10.07 14.75
N ASN A 126 8.76 -9.75 14.23
CA ASN A 126 9.96 -9.62 15.06
C ASN A 126 9.85 -8.43 16.01
N ASP A 127 9.31 -7.30 15.56
CA ASP A 127 9.07 -6.13 16.42
C ASP A 127 8.06 -6.43 17.53
N ALA A 128 6.99 -7.15 17.23
CA ALA A 128 6.00 -7.57 18.23
C ALA A 128 6.59 -8.55 19.27
N VAL A 129 7.57 -9.37 18.88
CA VAL A 129 8.28 -10.28 19.79
C VAL A 129 9.31 -9.54 20.66
N ASN A 130 9.95 -8.50 20.13
CA ASN A 130 10.94 -7.69 20.84
C ASN A 130 10.30 -6.67 21.80
N HIS A 131 9.05 -6.27 21.55
CA HIS A 131 8.25 -5.44 22.44
C HIS A 131 6.91 -6.11 22.77
N PRO A 132 6.91 -7.14 23.65
CA PRO A 132 5.67 -7.65 24.18
C PRO A 132 5.00 -6.51 24.96
N SER A 133 3.82 -6.10 24.50
CA SER A 133 2.97 -5.14 25.18
C SER A 133 2.94 -5.48 26.68
N LYS A 134 3.41 -4.56 27.54
CA LYS A 134 3.30 -4.71 28.99
C LYS A 134 1.84 -5.06 29.30
N LYS A 135 1.60 -6.28 29.78
CA LYS A 135 0.33 -6.63 30.41
C LYS A 135 0.07 -5.61 31.51
N THR A 136 -1.08 -4.97 31.45
CA THR A 136 -1.62 -4.13 32.51
C THR A 136 -2.03 -5.03 33.67
N ASP A 137 -1.05 -5.54 34.43
CA ASP A 137 -1.27 -6.07 35.76
C ASP A 137 -1.12 -4.90 36.73
N ASP A 138 -2.19 -4.12 36.95
CA ASP A 138 -2.32 -3.22 38.09
C ASP A 138 -3.77 -2.71 38.22
N LEU A 139 -4.66 -3.59 38.68
CA LEU A 139 -5.86 -3.18 39.42
C LEU A 139 -6.12 -4.21 40.53
N LYS A 140 -5.22 -4.28 41.51
CA LYS A 140 -5.61 -4.69 42.86
C LYS A 140 -6.38 -3.52 43.47
N ILE A 141 -7.71 -3.59 43.37
CA ILE A 141 -8.59 -2.78 44.22
C ILE A 141 -8.62 -3.48 45.57
N GLU A 142 -7.74 -3.08 46.48
CA GLU A 142 -7.98 -3.20 47.91
C GLU A 142 -8.72 -1.92 48.34
N LEU A 143 -10.01 -2.06 48.61
CA LEU A 143 -10.77 -1.07 49.37
C LEU A 143 -11.12 -1.74 50.71
N ASN A 144 -10.52 -1.19 51.76
CA ASN A 144 -10.95 -1.34 53.16
C ASN A 144 -12.37 -0.81 53.36
#